data_AF-A0A956RNB0-F1
#
_entry.id   AF-A0A956RNB0-F1
#
_cell.length_a   1.000
_cell.length_b   1.000
_cell.length_c   1.000
_cell.angle_alpha   90.00
_cell.angle_beta   90.00
_cell.angle_gamma   90.00
#
_symmetry.space_group_name_H-M   'P 1'
#
loop_
_entity.id
_entity.type
_entity.pdbx_description
1 polymer ?
#
loop_
_entity_poly.entity_id
_entity_poly.type
_entity_poly.pdbx_seq_one_letter_code
_entity_poly.pdbx_strand_id
1 'polypeptide(L)'
;MTLRSSLGTAVVALSILTGAASAQDFSAVQIATTRVAPGIYRLAGEGGNIGLCIGPDGALLIDDQYAELSEKIQAAVKEVTDQPIRYVVNTHCHGDHTGGNEKLRKLGSLVVAQDNARRRMTESLVNEVFRVELPPPPPGNLPLLTFNDTV
;
A
#
# COMPACT_ATOMS: atom_id res chain seq x y z
N MET A 1 33.67 44.74 -50.70
CA MET A 1 32.42 45.31 -50.13
C MET A 1 31.29 45.03 -51.12
N THR A 2 30.11 44.50 -50.82
CA THR A 2 29.52 43.81 -49.63
C THR A 2 28.45 42.83 -50.18
N LEU A 3 27.97 41.77 -49.51
CA LEU A 3 28.28 41.09 -48.24
C LEU A 3 27.97 39.58 -48.42
N ARG A 4 28.06 38.74 -47.36
CA ARG A 4 27.39 37.43 -47.31
C ARG A 4 26.62 37.29 -45.99
N SER A 5 25.29 37.23 -46.05
CA SER A 5 24.43 37.03 -44.89
C SER A 5 24.19 35.53 -44.65
N SER A 6 24.92 34.94 -43.71
CA SER A 6 24.66 33.58 -43.20
C SER A 6 23.52 33.61 -42.18
N LEU A 7 22.42 32.91 -42.49
CA LEU A 7 21.30 32.74 -41.55
C LEU A 7 21.73 31.80 -40.41
N GLY A 8 21.78 32.31 -39.18
CA GLY A 8 22.11 31.52 -38.00
C GLY A 8 20.89 30.81 -37.45
N THR A 9 20.84 29.48 -37.54
CA THR A 9 19.76 28.68 -36.93
C THR A 9 19.93 28.65 -35.41
N ALA A 10 19.10 29.40 -34.69
CA ALA A 10 19.06 29.35 -33.23
C ALA A 10 18.40 28.04 -32.76
N VAL A 11 19.21 27.10 -32.27
CA VAL A 11 18.71 25.89 -31.59
C VAL A 11 18.26 26.27 -30.18
N VAL A 12 16.95 26.40 -29.99
CA VAL A 12 16.35 26.54 -28.65
C VAL A 12 16.42 25.19 -27.95
N ALA A 13 17.35 25.04 -27.02
CA ALA A 13 17.44 23.85 -26.16
C ALA A 13 16.26 23.84 -25.18
N LEU A 14 15.25 23.02 -25.45
CA LEU A 14 14.11 22.83 -24.57
C LEU A 14 14.51 21.91 -23.40
N SER A 15 14.92 22.51 -22.28
CA SER A 15 15.23 21.79 -21.04
C SER A 15 13.97 21.16 -20.44
N ILE A 16 13.77 19.86 -20.66
CA ILE A 16 12.70 19.10 -20.03
C ILE A 16 13.02 18.94 -18.54
N LEU A 17 12.32 19.68 -17.69
CA LEU A 17 12.45 19.55 -16.24
C LEU A 17 11.64 18.32 -15.78
N THR A 18 12.27 17.13 -15.80
CA THR A 18 11.66 15.92 -15.24
C THR A 18 11.62 16.04 -13.72
N GLY A 19 10.44 16.33 -13.17
CA GLY A 19 10.20 16.23 -11.73
C GLY A 19 10.37 14.78 -11.27
N ALA A 20 11.45 14.49 -10.56
CA ALA A 20 11.65 13.17 -9.97
C ALA A 20 10.65 12.97 -8.82
N ALA A 21 9.73 12.02 -8.97
CA ALA A 21 8.94 11.54 -7.85
C ALA A 21 9.90 10.84 -6.87
N SER A 22 10.01 11.36 -5.65
CA SER A 22 10.79 10.68 -4.60
C SER A 22 10.01 9.46 -4.14
N ALA A 23 10.54 8.27 -4.41
CA ALA A 23 10.08 7.05 -3.74
C ALA A 23 10.37 7.17 -2.24
N GLN A 24 9.48 6.61 -1.41
CA GLN A 24 9.67 6.55 0.03
C GLN A 24 10.64 5.41 0.38
N ASP A 25 11.62 5.69 1.24
CA ASP A 25 12.59 4.67 1.66
C ASP A 25 12.08 3.88 2.88
N PHE A 26 11.65 2.65 2.62
CA PHE A 26 11.19 1.72 3.65
C PHE A 26 12.31 0.86 4.26
N SER A 27 13.57 1.02 3.84
CA SER A 27 14.68 0.13 4.24
C SER A 27 14.93 0.12 5.75
N ALA A 28 14.94 1.30 6.38
CA ALA A 28 15.16 1.48 7.82
C ALA A 28 13.94 1.14 8.71
N VAL A 29 12.73 1.14 8.15
CA VAL A 29 11.47 0.94 8.91
C VAL A 29 11.48 -0.38 9.67
N GLN A 30 11.13 -0.34 10.95
CA GLN A 30 10.95 -1.51 11.80
C GLN A 30 9.46 -1.66 12.15
N ILE A 31 8.99 -2.91 12.30
CA ILE A 31 7.61 -3.17 12.72
C ILE A 31 7.59 -3.39 14.23
N ALA A 32 7.11 -2.40 14.97
CA ALA A 32 7.02 -2.44 16.42
C ALA A 32 5.75 -3.16 16.89
N THR A 33 5.89 -4.43 17.28
CA THR A 33 4.79 -5.24 17.82
C THR A 33 4.52 -4.92 19.28
N THR A 34 3.27 -4.58 19.62
CA THR A 34 2.82 -4.28 20.98
C THR A 34 1.60 -5.14 21.32
N ARG A 35 1.69 -5.97 22.37
CA ARG A 35 0.53 -6.75 22.85
C ARG A 35 -0.48 -5.82 23.54
N VAL A 36 -1.73 -5.87 23.10
CA VAL A 36 -2.85 -5.10 23.66
C VAL A 36 -3.66 -5.97 24.63
N ALA A 37 -3.89 -7.23 24.28
CA ALA A 37 -4.61 -8.21 25.11
C ALA A 37 -4.10 -9.65 24.80
N PRO A 38 -4.60 -10.71 25.43
CA PRO A 38 -4.38 -12.08 24.96
C PRO A 38 -4.85 -12.25 23.52
N GLY A 39 -3.96 -12.70 22.63
CA GLY A 39 -4.25 -12.87 21.20
C GLY A 39 -4.41 -11.57 20.39
N ILE A 40 -4.33 -10.38 20.99
CA ILE A 40 -4.54 -9.10 20.29
C ILE A 40 -3.29 -8.22 20.38
N TYR A 41 -2.80 -7.79 19.23
CA TYR A 41 -1.57 -7.01 19.07
C TYR A 41 -1.81 -5.82 18.13
N ARG A 42 -1.06 -4.75 18.36
CA ARG A 42 -0.86 -3.63 17.43
C ARG A 42 0.52 -3.78 16.83
N LEU A 43 0.61 -3.73 15.50
CA LEU A 43 1.89 -3.60 14.79
C LEU A 43 1.97 -2.16 14.28
N ALA A 44 3.08 -1.47 14.54
CA ALA A 44 3.30 -0.09 14.10
C ALA A 44 4.50 -0.03 13.17
N GLY A 45 4.35 0.66 12.04
CA GLY A 45 5.38 0.82 11.02
C GLY A 45 5.19 2.15 10.28
N GLU A 46 5.46 2.17 8.98
CA GLU A 46 5.18 3.32 8.11
C GLU A 46 3.82 3.10 7.41
N GLY A 47 2.96 4.12 7.35
CA GLY A 47 1.54 3.94 7.01
C GLY A 47 0.61 3.70 8.22
N GLY A 48 1.11 3.92 9.45
CA GLY A 48 0.28 3.91 10.66
C GLY A 48 0.27 2.57 11.42
N ASN A 49 -0.82 2.32 12.15
CA ASN A 49 -0.98 1.13 13.00
C ASN A 49 -1.90 0.11 12.34
N ILE A 50 -1.47 -1.15 12.31
CA ILE A 50 -2.29 -2.29 11.88
C ILE A 50 -2.61 -3.21 13.07
N GLY A 51 -3.73 -3.92 13.00
CA GLY A 51 -4.19 -4.85 14.04
C GLY A 51 -3.82 -6.30 13.72
N LEU A 52 -3.55 -7.08 14.75
CA LEU A 52 -3.35 -8.54 14.64
C LEU A 52 -4.16 -9.25 15.72
N CYS A 53 -5.04 -10.16 15.30
CA CYS A 53 -5.85 -11.02 16.15
C CYS A 53 -5.50 -12.49 15.88
N ILE A 54 -5.14 -13.24 16.91
CA ILE A 54 -4.71 -14.64 16.81
C ILE A 54 -5.72 -15.53 17.52
N GLY A 55 -6.31 -16.47 16.77
CA GLY A 55 -7.28 -17.45 17.25
C GLY A 55 -6.89 -18.89 16.95
N PRO A 56 -7.72 -19.88 17.33
CA PRO A 56 -7.47 -21.29 17.06
C PRO A 56 -7.46 -21.61 15.56
N ASP A 57 -8.26 -20.90 14.77
CA ASP A 57 -8.40 -21.12 13.33
C ASP A 57 -7.27 -20.50 12.49
N GLY A 58 -6.52 -19.55 13.05
CA GLY A 58 -5.45 -18.81 12.37
C GLY A 58 -5.29 -17.38 12.90
N ALA A 59 -4.44 -16.59 12.23
CA ALA A 59 -4.31 -15.16 12.45
C ALA A 59 -5.17 -14.34 11.47
N LEU A 60 -5.73 -13.23 11.96
CA LEU A 60 -6.41 -12.19 11.19
C LEU A 60 -5.62 -10.89 11.35
N LEU A 61 -5.30 -10.24 10.23
CA LEU A 61 -4.67 -8.93 10.17
C LEU A 61 -5.74 -7.87 9.84
N ILE A 62 -5.65 -6.69 10.43
CA ILE A 62 -6.48 -5.52 10.13
C ILE A 62 -5.56 -4.48 9.51
N ASP A 63 -5.70 -4.26 8.20
CA ASP A 63 -4.77 -3.54 7.32
C ASP A 63 -3.36 -4.16 7.22
N ASP A 64 -2.60 -3.80 6.17
CA ASP A 64 -1.33 -4.48 5.83
C ASP A 64 -0.16 -3.59 5.38
N GLN A 65 -0.29 -2.26 5.51
CA GLN A 65 0.72 -1.26 5.12
C GLN A 65 1.14 -1.33 3.64
N TYR A 66 2.18 -0.57 3.31
CA TYR A 66 2.77 -0.53 1.97
C TYR A 66 3.40 -1.88 1.59
N ALA A 67 3.41 -2.19 0.28
CA ALA A 67 3.83 -3.48 -0.26
C ALA A 67 5.25 -3.89 0.19
N GLU A 68 6.15 -2.91 0.29
CA GLU A 68 7.54 -3.01 0.71
C GLU A 68 7.70 -3.52 2.15
N LEU A 69 6.70 -3.32 3.01
CA LEU A 69 6.72 -3.74 4.43
C LEU A 69 6.15 -5.15 4.66
N SER A 70 5.54 -5.76 3.63
CA SER A 70 4.90 -7.09 3.73
C SER A 70 5.78 -8.17 4.36
N GLU A 71 7.09 -8.18 4.09
CA GLU A 71 8.01 -9.17 4.67
C GLU A 71 8.33 -8.89 6.13
N LYS A 72 8.49 -7.61 6.49
CA LYS A 72 8.75 -7.16 7.85
C LYS A 72 7.53 -7.41 8.75
N ILE A 73 6.33 -7.21 8.21
CA ILE A 73 5.06 -7.54 8.89
C ILE A 73 4.96 -9.05 9.11
N GLN A 74 5.22 -9.87 8.10
CA GLN A 74 5.22 -11.34 8.26
C GLN A 74 6.23 -11.81 9.30
N ALA A 75 7.44 -11.23 9.32
CA ALA A 75 8.43 -11.53 10.35
C ALA A 75 7.91 -11.16 11.76
N ALA A 76 7.35 -9.96 11.93
CA ALA A 76 6.78 -9.49 13.19
C ALA A 76 5.57 -10.31 13.67
N VAL A 77 4.74 -10.84 12.75
CA VAL A 77 3.68 -11.82 13.10
C VAL A 77 4.31 -13.15 13.53
N LYS A 78 5.35 -13.61 12.85
CA LYS A 78 6.03 -14.89 13.15
C LYS A 78 6.74 -14.90 14.51
N GLU A 79 7.15 -13.75 15.02
CA GLU A 79 7.67 -13.60 16.39
C GLU A 79 6.64 -13.88 17.49
N VAL A 80 5.33 -13.75 17.19
CA VAL A 80 4.24 -13.91 18.17
C VAL A 80 3.33 -15.10 17.90
N THR A 81 3.36 -15.71 16.71
CA THR A 81 2.60 -16.93 16.41
C THR A 81 3.16 -17.75 15.25
N ASP A 82 2.96 -19.07 15.32
CA ASP A 82 3.15 -19.98 14.19
C ASP A 82 1.90 -20.11 13.29
N GLN A 83 0.77 -19.55 13.70
CA GLN A 83 -0.48 -19.59 12.94
C GLN A 83 -0.36 -18.82 11.61
N PRO A 84 -0.90 -19.34 10.49
CA PRO A 84 -0.92 -18.60 9.23
C PRO A 84 -1.81 -17.37 9.34
N ILE A 85 -1.43 -16.28 8.65
CA ILE A 85 -2.34 -15.17 8.37
C ILE A 85 -3.37 -15.70 7.36
N ARG A 86 -4.61 -15.91 7.82
CA ARG A 86 -5.69 -16.46 6.98
C ARG A 86 -6.59 -15.38 6.42
N TYR A 87 -6.73 -14.28 7.14
CA TYR A 87 -7.59 -13.17 6.76
C TYR A 87 -6.83 -11.85 6.88
N VAL A 88 -7.07 -10.97 5.93
CA VAL A 88 -6.70 -9.56 5.99
C VAL A 88 -7.99 -8.77 5.83
N VAL A 89 -8.28 -7.86 6.75
CA VAL A 89 -9.44 -6.96 6.66
C VAL A 89 -8.93 -5.57 6.35
N ASN A 90 -9.15 -5.06 5.14
CA ASN A 90 -8.79 -3.67 4.82
C ASN A 90 -9.91 -2.74 5.30
N THR A 91 -9.55 -1.69 6.05
CA THR A 91 -10.49 -0.70 6.58
C THR A 91 -10.96 0.30 5.53
N HIS A 92 -10.10 0.63 4.55
CA HIS A 92 -10.43 1.51 3.42
C HIS A 92 -9.43 1.33 2.26
N CYS A 93 -9.48 2.22 1.26
CA CYS A 93 -8.86 2.03 -0.05
C CYS A 93 -7.43 2.58 -0.24
N HIS A 94 -6.80 3.16 0.78
CA HIS A 94 -5.46 3.77 0.62
C HIS A 94 -4.33 2.72 0.61
N GLY A 95 -3.17 3.09 0.06
CA GLY A 95 -2.02 2.18 -0.15
C GLY A 95 -1.33 1.71 1.13
N ASP A 96 -1.43 2.50 2.20
CA ASP A 96 -1.04 2.17 3.58
C ASP A 96 -2.02 1.21 4.28
N HIS A 97 -3.13 0.87 3.64
CA HIS A 97 -4.13 -0.08 4.18
C HIS A 97 -4.34 -1.30 3.28
N THR A 98 -3.76 -1.30 2.07
CA THR A 98 -4.02 -2.29 1.00
C THR A 98 -2.78 -2.70 0.19
N GLY A 99 -1.60 -2.16 0.50
CA GLY A 99 -0.37 -2.37 -0.27
C GLY A 99 0.17 -3.80 -0.16
N GLY A 100 0.01 -4.43 1.01
CA GLY A 100 0.42 -5.82 1.24
C GLY A 100 -0.46 -6.88 0.56
N ASN A 101 -1.67 -6.50 0.11
CA ASN A 101 -2.74 -7.42 -0.27
C ASN A 101 -2.30 -8.46 -1.30
N GLU A 102 -1.57 -8.07 -2.35
CA GLU A 102 -1.13 -9.01 -3.39
C GLU A 102 -0.18 -10.08 -2.82
N LYS A 103 0.73 -9.68 -1.92
CA LYS A 103 1.71 -10.60 -1.31
C LYS A 103 1.03 -11.56 -0.34
N LEU A 104 0.14 -11.06 0.51
CA LEU A 104 -0.62 -11.89 1.45
C LEU A 104 -1.58 -12.84 0.72
N ARG A 105 -2.22 -12.41 -0.37
CA ARG A 105 -3.01 -13.28 -1.28
C ARG A 105 -2.17 -14.40 -1.91
N LYS A 106 -0.96 -14.10 -2.39
CA LYS A 106 -0.04 -15.12 -2.95
C LYS A 106 0.41 -16.16 -1.92
N LEU A 107 0.33 -15.83 -0.63
CA LEU A 107 0.63 -16.72 0.49
C LEU A 107 -0.61 -17.45 1.04
N GLY A 108 -1.79 -17.25 0.44
CA GLY A 108 -3.03 -17.94 0.80
C GLY A 108 -3.97 -17.18 1.75
N SER A 109 -3.68 -15.91 2.07
CA SER A 109 -4.60 -15.08 2.86
C SER A 109 -5.82 -14.67 2.03
N LEU A 110 -7.01 -14.74 2.61
CA LEU A 110 -8.21 -14.13 2.05
C LEU A 110 -8.29 -12.66 2.46
N VAL A 111 -8.15 -11.77 1.49
CA VAL A 111 -8.36 -10.33 1.69
C VAL A 111 -9.86 -10.00 1.60
N VAL A 112 -10.36 -9.34 2.63
CA VAL A 112 -11.77 -8.96 2.83
C VAL A 112 -11.85 -7.44 3.02
N ALA A 113 -12.85 -6.79 2.42
CA ALA A 113 -13.15 -5.39 2.68
C ALA A 113 -14.63 -5.08 2.47
N GLN A 114 -15.10 -3.90 2.87
CA GLN A 114 -16.45 -3.46 2.58
C GLN A 114 -16.58 -3.07 1.09
N ASP A 115 -17.76 -3.26 0.48
CA ASP A 115 -18.00 -3.04 -0.96
C ASP A 115 -17.52 -1.66 -1.48
N ASN A 116 -17.75 -0.59 -0.73
CA ASN A 116 -17.32 0.76 -1.10
C ASN A 116 -15.80 0.90 -1.06
N ALA A 117 -15.11 0.25 -0.11
CA ALA A 117 -13.65 0.27 -0.05
C ALA A 117 -13.06 -0.39 -1.31
N ARG A 118 -13.55 -1.59 -1.68
CA ARG A 118 -13.12 -2.27 -2.92
C ARG A 118 -13.46 -1.45 -4.16
N ARG A 119 -14.65 -0.84 -4.22
CA ARG A 119 -15.03 0.06 -5.32
C ARG A 119 -14.08 1.26 -5.43
N ARG A 120 -13.79 1.95 -4.32
CA ARG A 120 -12.89 3.12 -4.28
C ARG A 120 -11.49 2.78 -4.78
N MET A 121 -10.99 1.56 -4.52
CA MET A 121 -9.71 1.10 -5.09
C MET A 121 -9.74 0.96 -6.63
N THR A 122 -10.90 0.77 -7.26
CA THR A 122 -11.00 0.71 -8.73
C THR A 122 -11.12 2.08 -9.41
N GLU A 123 -11.17 3.15 -8.63
CA GLU A 123 -11.26 4.55 -9.08
C GLU A 123 -9.91 5.25 -8.85
N SER A 124 -9.58 6.28 -9.64
CA SER A 124 -8.44 7.15 -9.31
C SER A 124 -8.68 7.85 -7.97
N LEU A 125 -7.64 7.93 -7.14
CA LEU A 125 -7.69 8.62 -5.85
C LEU A 125 -7.02 9.98 -5.98
N VAL A 126 -7.78 11.05 -5.81
CA VAL A 126 -7.26 12.43 -5.83
C VAL A 126 -6.91 12.86 -4.42
N ASN A 127 -5.63 13.14 -4.17
CA ASN A 127 -5.20 13.83 -2.97
C ASN A 127 -5.24 15.34 -3.22
N GLU A 128 -6.27 16.02 -2.72
CA GLU A 128 -6.46 17.47 -2.93
C GLU A 128 -5.37 18.33 -2.29
N VAL A 129 -4.77 17.87 -1.19
CA VAL A 129 -3.71 18.59 -0.43
C VAL A 129 -2.42 18.64 -1.26
N PHE A 130 -2.02 17.51 -1.84
CA PHE A 130 -0.81 17.42 -2.66
C PHE A 130 -1.07 17.64 -4.16
N ARG A 131 -2.34 17.71 -4.57
CA ARG A 131 -2.79 17.80 -5.98
C ARG A 131 -2.25 16.69 -6.87
N VAL A 132 -2.20 15.48 -6.31
CA VAL A 132 -1.77 14.26 -7.01
C VAL A 132 -2.97 13.37 -7.25
N GLU A 133 -3.13 12.93 -8.49
CA GLU A 133 -4.01 11.80 -8.83
C GLU A 133 -3.18 10.51 -8.78
N LEU A 134 -3.63 9.56 -7.95
CA LEU A 134 -3.07 8.23 -7.85
C LEU A 134 -3.94 7.26 -8.66
N PRO A 135 -3.36 6.47 -9.58
CA PRO A 135 -4.12 5.48 -10.34
C PRO A 135 -4.59 4.32 -9.43
N PRO A 136 -5.61 3.56 -9.86
CA PRO A 136 -5.97 2.28 -9.23
C PRO A 136 -4.75 1.35 -9.06
N PRO A 137 -4.66 0.60 -7.95
CA PRO A 137 -3.58 -0.37 -7.75
C PRO A 137 -3.77 -1.59 -8.67
N PRO A 138 -2.74 -2.44 -8.83
CA PRO A 138 -2.85 -3.67 -9.60
C PRO A 138 -4.02 -4.57 -9.12
N PRO A 139 -4.67 -5.36 -10.00
CA PRO A 139 -5.75 -6.28 -9.60
C PRO A 139 -5.36 -7.30 -8.51
N GLY A 140 -4.06 -7.53 -8.32
CA GLY A 140 -3.50 -8.31 -7.21
C GLY A 140 -3.76 -7.72 -5.82
N ASN A 141 -3.92 -6.39 -5.70
CA ASN A 141 -4.19 -5.72 -4.43
C ASN A 141 -5.68 -5.62 -4.08
N LEU A 142 -6.59 -5.88 -5.02
CA LEU A 142 -8.03 -5.76 -4.73
C LEU A 142 -8.49 -6.84 -3.73
N PRO A 143 -9.40 -6.52 -2.80
CA PRO A 143 -10.09 -7.51 -1.96
C PRO A 143 -10.77 -8.60 -2.78
N LEU A 144 -10.65 -9.84 -2.29
CA LEU A 144 -11.22 -11.05 -2.93
C LEU A 144 -12.66 -11.27 -2.51
N LEU A 145 -12.95 -11.10 -1.21
CA LEU A 145 -14.29 -11.16 -0.64
C LEU A 145 -14.70 -9.74 -0.24
N THR A 146 -15.98 -9.42 -0.38
CA THR A 146 -16.55 -8.21 0.18
C THR A 146 -17.83 -8.47 0.96
N PHE A 147 -18.17 -7.50 1.80
CA PHE A 147 -19.40 -7.45 2.59
C PHE A 147 -20.03 -6.06 2.51
N ASN A 148 -21.29 -5.97 2.93
CA ASN A 148 -22.03 -4.71 3.05
C ASN A 148 -23.07 -4.84 4.18
N ASP A 149 -23.93 -3.83 4.35
CA ASP A 149 -24.86 -3.76 5.47
C ASP A 149 -26.03 -4.79 5.40
N THR A 150 -26.01 -5.70 4.40
CA THR A 150 -27.05 -6.72 4.18
C THR A 150 -26.55 -8.16 4.23
N VAL A 151 -25.23 -8.41 4.27
CA VAL A 151 -24.60 -9.76 4.29
C VAL A 151 -23.34 -9.82 5.14
#